data_AF-A0A5B9D5W3-F1
#
_entry.id   AF-A0A5B9D5W3-F1
#
_cell.length_a   1.000
_cell.length_b   1.000
_cell.length_c   1.000
_cell.angle_alpha   90.00
_cell.angle_beta   90.00
_cell.angle_gamma   90.00
#
_symmetry.space_group_name_H-M   'P 1'
#
loop_
_entity.id
_entity.type
_entity.pdbx_description
1 polymer ?
#
loop_
_entity_poly.entity_id
_entity_poly.type
_entity_poly.pdbx_seq_one_letter_code
_entity_poly.pdbx_strand_id
1 'polypeptide(L)'
;MSFTKYKKWLIIYCIMFFIFLIAEFVMPPFEHFYNFTITGSQNHDNTIILFSILIFSLLGGFLGGYFLSPLFIIIQMKVIGRNLIYATEDKPNSIKFKDFFSKIIFPSLFAFNLAFLLYKIPTVRQFILTPSYYTDTDPITNIFVISALLPLVIAIAMIVFAPAYFIIDAGLIHTNKEKDKDVPIPTEVVSVGALYLNFLKGYAGIAVIINFYTLIFEISESLASGGTMTIIFSIAWPIMPLLIAFIILPVIIAFDVTFDSRKQYILKFCRKMGINKTLTIQIETNKEEKT
;
A
#
# COMPACT_ATOMS: atom_id res chain seq x y z
N MET A 1 -5.42 24.04 -6.22
CA MET A 1 -6.00 22.70 -6.40
C MET A 1 -7.30 22.65 -5.58
N SER A 2 -8.45 22.31 -6.17
CA SER A 2 -9.72 22.31 -5.43
C SER A 2 -9.93 20.97 -4.70
N PHE A 3 -10.05 21.01 -3.36
CA PHE A 3 -10.35 19.84 -2.52
C PHE A 3 -11.74 19.23 -2.78
N THR A 4 -12.58 19.88 -3.59
CA THR A 4 -13.92 19.38 -3.95
C THR A 4 -13.88 17.99 -4.59
N LYS A 5 -12.80 17.65 -5.30
CA LYS A 5 -12.56 16.31 -5.86
C LYS A 5 -12.52 15.20 -4.81
N TYR A 6 -12.13 15.51 -3.57
CA TYR A 6 -11.95 14.54 -2.49
C TYR A 6 -13.10 14.47 -1.50
N LYS A 7 -14.10 15.37 -1.61
CA LYS A 7 -15.17 15.52 -0.63
C LYS A 7 -15.87 14.20 -0.29
N LYS A 8 -16.28 13.42 -1.30
CA LYS A 8 -16.96 12.12 -1.08
C LYS A 8 -16.09 11.14 -0.30
N TRP A 9 -14.80 11.11 -0.60
CA TRP A 9 -13.85 10.18 0.02
C TRP A 9 -13.49 10.56 1.44
N LEU A 10 -13.32 11.85 1.71
CA LEU A 10 -13.13 12.35 3.06
C LEU A 10 -14.35 12.06 3.94
N ILE A 11 -15.57 12.14 3.38
CA ILE A 11 -16.78 11.76 4.10
C ILE A 11 -16.77 10.26 4.44
N ILE A 12 -16.47 9.39 3.46
CA ILE A 12 -16.39 7.93 3.70
C ILE A 12 -15.32 7.61 4.75
N TYR A 13 -14.14 8.24 4.63
CA TYR A 13 -13.05 8.15 5.61
C TYR A 13 -13.53 8.50 7.01
N CYS A 14 -14.13 9.68 7.19
CA CYS A 14 -14.59 10.13 8.50
C CYS A 14 -15.65 9.19 9.10
N ILE A 15 -16.59 8.68 8.29
CA ILE A 15 -17.61 7.73 8.75
C ILE A 15 -16.96 6.43 9.22
N MET A 16 -16.09 5.84 8.40
CA MET A 16 -15.43 4.58 8.74
C MET A 16 -14.51 4.73 9.95
N PHE A 17 -13.78 5.84 10.04
CA PHE A 17 -12.93 6.15 11.17
C PHE A 17 -13.73 6.33 12.46
N PHE A 18 -14.87 7.02 12.40
CA PHE A 18 -15.75 7.22 13.54
C PHE A 18 -16.37 5.90 14.04
N ILE A 19 -16.82 5.03 13.12
CA ILE A 19 -17.33 3.70 13.48
C ILE A 19 -16.25 2.88 14.19
N PHE A 20 -15.01 2.93 13.68
CA PHE A 20 -13.89 2.21 14.28
C PHE A 20 -13.57 2.72 15.69
N LEU A 21 -13.55 4.05 15.88
CA LEU A 21 -13.37 4.64 17.21
C LEU A 21 -14.46 4.18 18.18
N ILE A 22 -15.73 4.18 17.78
CA ILE A 22 -16.82 3.69 18.63
C ILE A 22 -16.58 2.22 19.01
N ALA A 23 -16.17 1.38 18.06
CA ALA A 23 -15.92 -0.04 18.32
C ALA A 23 -14.83 -0.25 19.38
N GLU A 24 -13.75 0.52 19.34
CA GLU A 24 -12.68 0.49 20.36
C GLU A 24 -13.18 0.92 21.75
N PHE A 25 -14.07 1.91 21.84
CA PHE A 25 -14.63 2.35 23.12
C PHE A 25 -15.62 1.35 23.76
N VAL A 26 -16.19 0.45 22.97
CA VAL A 26 -17.14 -0.58 23.44
C VAL A 26 -16.40 -1.85 23.91
N MET A 27 -15.13 -2.03 23.54
CA MET A 27 -14.33 -3.19 23.94
C MET A 27 -13.97 -3.13 25.44
N PRO A 28 -14.05 -4.27 26.16
CA PRO A 28 -13.65 -4.32 27.56
C PRO A 28 -12.18 -3.93 27.71
N PRO A 29 -11.84 -3.07 28.68
CA PRO A 29 -10.46 -2.63 28.86
C PRO A 29 -9.60 -3.78 29.39
N PHE A 30 -8.47 -4.03 28.74
CA PHE A 30 -7.38 -4.80 29.31
C PHE A 30 -6.33 -3.83 29.86
N GLU A 31 -5.81 -4.13 31.04
CA GLU A 31 -4.73 -3.35 31.65
C GLU A 31 -3.37 -3.95 31.26
N HIS A 32 -2.40 -3.08 30.97
CA HIS A 32 -0.98 -3.47 30.75
C HIS A 32 -0.75 -4.59 29.72
N PHE A 33 -1.52 -4.59 28.63
CA PHE A 33 -1.41 -5.59 27.57
C PHE A 33 -0.09 -5.47 26.76
N TYR A 34 0.30 -4.24 26.42
CA TYR A 34 1.53 -3.96 25.66
C TYR A 34 2.73 -3.67 26.58
N ASN A 35 3.91 -4.17 26.22
CA ASN A 35 5.18 -3.86 26.88
C ASN A 35 5.55 -2.36 26.79
N PHE A 36 5.06 -1.67 25.76
CA PHE A 36 5.31 -0.25 25.51
C PHE A 36 4.07 0.62 25.78
N THR A 37 3.25 0.23 26.78
CA THR A 37 2.04 1.00 27.12
C THR A 37 2.34 2.47 27.42
N ILE A 38 1.61 3.37 26.76
CA ILE A 38 1.78 4.82 26.91
C ILE A 38 0.82 5.35 27.97
N THR A 39 -0.39 4.82 27.98
CA THR A 39 -1.50 5.35 28.79
C THR A 39 -1.95 4.40 29.90
N GLY A 40 -1.43 3.17 29.94
CA GLY A 40 -1.88 2.11 30.83
C GLY A 40 -3.20 1.45 30.40
N SER A 41 -3.94 2.05 29.45
CA SER A 41 -5.20 1.55 28.91
C SER A 41 -5.01 1.02 27.49
N GLN A 42 -5.34 -0.25 27.27
CA GLN A 42 -5.23 -0.87 25.94
C GLN A 42 -6.02 -0.09 24.87
N ASN A 43 -7.24 0.36 25.16
CA ASN A 43 -8.10 1.03 24.17
C ASN A 43 -7.49 2.38 23.72
N HIS A 44 -6.89 3.12 24.65
CA HIS A 44 -6.17 4.35 24.32
C HIS A 44 -4.89 4.05 23.54
N ASP A 45 -4.11 3.05 23.95
CA ASP A 45 -2.89 2.65 23.24
C ASP A 45 -3.19 2.17 21.81
N ASN A 46 -4.27 1.40 21.60
CA ASN A 46 -4.76 0.99 20.27
C ASN A 46 -5.15 2.19 19.42
N THR A 47 -5.81 3.19 20.02
CA THR A 47 -6.17 4.42 19.32
C THR A 47 -4.92 5.17 18.86
N ILE A 48 -3.90 5.28 19.71
CA ILE A 48 -2.61 5.89 19.36
C ILE A 48 -1.93 5.10 18.23
N ILE A 49 -1.90 3.76 18.33
CA ILE A 49 -1.38 2.88 17.29
C ILE A 49 -2.09 3.14 15.95
N LEU A 50 -3.43 3.22 15.96
CA LEU A 50 -4.22 3.51 14.77
C LEU A 50 -3.85 4.84 14.11
N PHE A 51 -3.73 5.91 14.91
CA PHE A 51 -3.31 7.21 14.40
C PHE A 51 -1.87 7.18 13.87
N SER A 52 -0.99 6.39 14.48
CA SER A 52 0.40 6.27 14.03
C SER A 52 0.49 5.62 12.64
N ILE A 53 -0.46 4.77 12.23
CA ILE A 53 -0.52 4.22 10.86
C ILE A 53 -0.44 5.33 9.81
N LEU A 54 -1.16 6.44 10.00
CA LEU A 54 -1.14 7.60 9.09
C LEU A 54 0.25 8.24 8.98
N ILE A 55 0.89 8.47 10.14
CA ILE A 55 2.18 9.13 10.21
C ILE A 55 3.25 8.24 9.54
N PHE A 56 3.28 6.97 9.92
CA PHE A 56 4.24 6.00 9.41
C PHE A 56 4.06 5.72 7.91
N SER A 57 2.81 5.62 7.44
CA SER A 57 2.54 5.46 6.00
C SER A 57 2.91 6.70 5.18
N LEU A 58 2.72 7.91 5.72
CA LEU A 58 3.17 9.15 5.08
C LEU A 58 4.70 9.22 5.02
N LEU A 59 5.38 8.95 6.14
CA LEU A 59 6.85 8.91 6.19
C LEU A 59 7.40 7.86 5.24
N GLY A 60 6.92 6.61 5.34
CA GLY A 60 7.35 5.53 4.47
C GLY A 60 7.08 5.81 2.99
N GLY A 61 5.94 6.42 2.69
CA GLY A 61 5.56 6.79 1.34
C GLY A 61 6.48 7.83 0.71
N PHE A 62 6.78 8.92 1.43
CA PHE A 62 7.70 9.94 0.92
C PHE A 62 9.16 9.48 0.92
N LEU A 63 9.61 8.78 1.98
CA LEU A 63 10.96 8.23 2.03
C LEU A 63 11.18 7.23 0.90
N GLY A 64 10.28 6.25 0.74
CA GLY A 64 10.35 5.30 -0.38
C GLY A 64 10.33 6.01 -1.72
N GLY A 65 9.32 6.84 -1.98
CA GLY A 65 9.16 7.51 -3.26
C GLY A 65 10.35 8.39 -3.65
N TYR A 66 10.91 9.19 -2.73
CA TYR A 66 12.03 10.06 -3.07
C TYR A 66 13.39 9.32 -3.11
N PHE A 67 13.64 8.36 -2.21
CA PHE A 67 14.94 7.68 -2.16
C PHE A 67 15.03 6.46 -3.08
N LEU A 68 13.97 5.64 -3.13
CA LEU A 68 13.98 4.38 -3.87
C LEU A 68 13.52 4.52 -5.33
N SER A 69 12.73 5.53 -5.71
CA SER A 69 12.43 5.73 -7.15
C SER A 69 13.68 5.92 -8.01
N PRO A 70 14.65 6.79 -7.64
CA PRO A 70 15.92 6.88 -8.36
C PRO A 70 16.64 5.54 -8.47
N LEU A 71 16.67 4.77 -7.38
CA LEU A 71 17.29 3.44 -7.35
C LEU A 71 16.60 2.48 -8.32
N PHE A 72 15.26 2.46 -8.35
CA PHE A 72 14.49 1.61 -9.26
C PHE A 72 14.74 1.97 -10.73
N ILE A 73 14.87 3.27 -11.02
CA ILE A 73 15.24 3.74 -12.37
C ILE A 73 16.65 3.26 -12.73
N ILE A 74 17.62 3.39 -11.82
CA ILE A 74 18.99 2.90 -12.04
C ILE A 74 19.00 1.39 -12.31
N ILE A 75 18.33 0.60 -11.47
CA ILE A 75 18.24 -0.86 -11.63
C ILE A 75 17.59 -1.22 -12.97
N GLN A 76 16.48 -0.55 -13.31
CA GLN A 76 15.79 -0.80 -14.58
C GLN A 76 16.73 -0.54 -15.76
N MET A 77 17.41 0.61 -15.78
CA MET A 77 18.23 1.01 -16.92
C MET A 77 19.56 0.24 -17.01
N LYS A 78 20.16 -0.11 -15.87
CA LYS A 78 21.51 -0.74 -15.87
C LYS A 78 21.48 -2.26 -15.88
N VAL A 79 20.45 -2.86 -15.29
CA VAL A 79 20.39 -4.31 -15.06
C VAL A 79 19.32 -4.97 -15.92
N ILE A 80 18.07 -4.49 -15.84
CA ILE A 80 16.93 -5.20 -16.44
C ILE A 80 16.78 -4.90 -17.93
N GLY A 81 16.75 -3.62 -18.29
CA GLY A 81 16.42 -3.13 -19.64
C GLY A 81 17.57 -2.39 -20.31
N ARG A 82 18.82 -2.86 -20.13
CA ARG A 82 20.02 -2.18 -20.66
C ARG A 82 19.97 -1.87 -22.16
N ASN A 83 19.26 -2.69 -22.93
CA ASN A 83 19.14 -2.56 -24.39
C ASN A 83 17.80 -1.92 -24.83
N LEU A 84 17.07 -1.29 -23.90
CA LEU A 84 15.78 -0.67 -24.17
C LEU A 84 15.93 0.84 -24.36
N ILE A 85 15.07 1.43 -25.17
CA ILE A 85 14.98 2.89 -25.31
C ILE A 85 14.00 3.42 -24.27
N TYR A 86 14.47 4.37 -23.47
CA TYR A 86 13.67 5.03 -22.46
C TYR A 86 13.21 6.41 -22.93
N ALA A 87 11.99 6.78 -22.55
CA ALA A 87 11.40 8.08 -22.83
C ALA A 87 10.41 8.46 -21.71
N THR A 88 10.01 9.73 -21.69
CA THR A 88 8.97 10.21 -20.78
C THR A 88 7.71 10.55 -21.57
N GLU A 89 6.56 10.11 -21.08
CA GLU A 89 5.24 10.47 -21.59
C GLU A 89 4.65 11.58 -20.72
N ASP A 90 4.09 12.63 -21.32
CA ASP A 90 3.44 13.66 -20.54
C ASP A 90 2.05 13.20 -20.06
N LYS A 91 1.98 12.77 -18.80
CA LYS A 91 0.73 12.34 -18.18
C LYS A 91 0.06 13.51 -17.46
N PRO A 92 -1.17 13.89 -17.84
CA PRO A 92 -1.97 14.82 -17.05
C PRO A 92 -2.39 14.16 -15.74
N ASN A 93 -2.52 14.96 -14.68
CA ASN A 93 -3.05 14.49 -13.40
C ASN A 93 -4.55 14.20 -13.54
N SER A 94 -4.88 12.98 -13.99
CA SER A 94 -6.24 12.49 -14.15
C SER A 94 -6.45 11.23 -13.30
N ILE A 95 -6.42 11.38 -11.98
CA ILE A 95 -6.76 10.26 -11.09
C ILE A 95 -8.20 9.81 -11.38
N LYS A 96 -8.33 8.60 -11.96
CA LYS A 96 -9.59 7.87 -12.01
C LYS A 96 -9.80 7.11 -10.69
N PHE A 97 -11.06 6.90 -10.31
CA PHE A 97 -11.46 6.17 -9.10
C PHE A 97 -10.73 4.82 -8.92
N LYS A 98 -10.61 4.06 -10.01
CA LYS A 98 -9.95 2.75 -10.03
C LYS A 98 -8.46 2.83 -9.65
N ASP A 99 -7.78 3.88 -10.07
CA ASP A 99 -6.35 4.05 -9.82
C ASP A 99 -6.11 4.35 -8.34
N PHE A 100 -6.99 5.16 -7.76
CA PHE A 100 -6.93 5.54 -6.36
C PHE A 100 -7.15 4.36 -5.41
N PHE A 101 -8.17 3.52 -5.69
CA PHE A 101 -8.40 2.30 -4.92
C PHE A 101 -7.22 1.32 -5.00
N SER A 102 -6.60 1.19 -6.18
CA SER A 102 -5.42 0.34 -6.34
C SER A 102 -4.18 0.88 -5.60
N LYS A 103 -4.06 2.20 -5.43
CA LYS A 103 -2.96 2.83 -4.69
C LYS A 103 -3.08 2.64 -3.17
N ILE A 104 -4.26 2.31 -2.65
CA ILE A 104 -4.47 2.01 -1.22
C ILE A 104 -4.55 0.51 -0.90
N ILE A 105 -5.21 -0.29 -1.75
CA ILE A 105 -5.51 -1.67 -1.37
C ILE A 105 -4.28 -2.55 -1.32
N PHE A 106 -3.40 -2.47 -2.33
CA PHE A 106 -2.25 -3.37 -2.41
C PHE A 106 -1.18 -3.13 -1.33
N PRO A 107 -0.82 -1.88 -0.98
CA PRO A 107 0.03 -1.64 0.19
C PRO A 107 -0.59 -2.16 1.49
N SER A 108 -1.91 -2.02 1.65
CA SER A 108 -2.62 -2.49 2.84
C SER A 108 -2.65 -4.01 2.94
N LEU A 109 -2.89 -4.69 1.82
CA LEU A 109 -2.80 -6.14 1.68
C LEU A 109 -1.38 -6.63 2.01
N PHE A 110 -0.36 -5.99 1.45
CA PHE A 110 1.04 -6.31 1.73
C PHE A 110 1.38 -6.14 3.22
N ALA A 111 0.99 -5.01 3.82
CA ALA A 111 1.23 -4.73 5.23
C ALA A 111 0.54 -5.77 6.12
N PHE A 112 -0.72 -6.08 5.84
CA PHE A 112 -1.47 -7.09 6.58
C PHE A 112 -0.78 -8.46 6.52
N ASN A 113 -0.41 -8.92 5.32
CA ASN A 113 0.36 -10.16 5.15
C ASN A 113 1.69 -10.12 5.95
N LEU A 114 2.44 -9.03 5.86
CA LEU A 114 3.71 -8.92 6.58
C LEU A 114 3.51 -8.97 8.10
N ALA A 115 2.49 -8.30 8.64
CA ALA A 115 2.15 -8.42 10.05
C ALA A 115 1.74 -9.85 10.43
N PHE A 116 1.00 -10.53 9.55
CA PHE A 116 0.65 -11.95 9.69
C PHE A 116 1.87 -12.87 9.79
N LEU A 117 2.91 -12.60 9.02
CA LEU A 117 4.16 -13.36 9.09
C LEU A 117 4.94 -13.03 10.37
N LEU A 118 4.97 -11.76 10.76
CA LEU A 118 5.78 -11.29 11.89
C LEU A 118 5.20 -11.67 13.25
N TYR A 119 3.87 -11.70 13.43
CA TYR A 119 3.29 -12.04 14.75
C TYR A 119 3.57 -13.49 15.17
N LYS A 120 3.88 -14.38 14.21
CA LYS A 120 4.23 -15.78 14.47
C LYS A 120 5.66 -15.94 15.02
N ILE A 121 6.49 -14.90 14.96
CA ILE A 121 7.87 -14.94 15.47
C ILE A 121 7.86 -14.68 16.99
N PRO A 122 8.36 -15.62 17.83
CA PRO A 122 8.31 -15.47 19.29
C PRO A 122 8.97 -14.20 19.81
N THR A 123 10.13 -13.82 19.26
CA THR A 123 10.85 -12.60 19.65
C THR A 123 10.04 -11.34 19.38
N VAL A 124 9.28 -11.31 18.29
CA VAL A 124 8.40 -10.17 17.95
C VAL A 124 7.26 -10.07 18.95
N ARG A 125 6.63 -11.20 19.31
CA ARG A 125 5.59 -11.23 20.34
C ARG A 125 6.10 -10.74 21.69
N GLN A 126 7.27 -11.23 22.11
CA GLN A 126 7.89 -10.84 23.37
C GLN A 126 8.28 -9.36 23.42
N PHE A 127 8.60 -8.77 22.27
CA PHE A 127 8.82 -7.33 22.18
C PHE A 127 7.54 -6.51 22.39
N ILE A 128 6.39 -7.04 21.96
CA ILE A 128 5.11 -6.31 21.94
C ILE A 128 4.29 -6.51 23.21
N LEU A 129 4.14 -7.76 23.65
CA LEU A 129 3.26 -8.16 24.75
C LEU A 129 3.97 -8.07 26.08
N THR A 130 3.25 -7.95 27.19
CA THR A 130 3.83 -8.16 28.53
C THR A 130 4.05 -9.66 28.83
N PRO A 131 4.96 -10.02 29.76
CA PRO A 131 5.32 -11.42 30.03
C PRO A 131 4.14 -12.35 30.34
N SER A 132 3.07 -11.83 30.91
CA SER A 132 1.83 -12.58 31.20
C SER A 132 1.15 -13.14 29.95
N TYR A 133 1.37 -12.53 28.79
CA TYR A 133 0.69 -12.88 27.52
C TYR A 133 1.63 -13.53 26.49
N TYR A 134 2.89 -13.85 26.84
CA TYR A 134 3.86 -14.40 25.88
C TYR A 134 3.42 -15.72 25.24
N THR A 135 2.83 -16.60 26.03
CA THR A 135 2.39 -17.93 25.61
C THR A 135 0.92 -17.98 25.20
N ASP A 136 0.20 -16.86 25.32
CA ASP A 136 -1.20 -16.80 24.94
C ASP A 136 -1.32 -16.85 23.42
N THR A 137 -1.79 -17.98 22.92
CA THR A 137 -2.06 -18.21 21.50
C THR A 137 -3.51 -17.90 21.14
N ASP A 138 -4.26 -17.28 22.04
CA ASP A 138 -5.65 -16.96 21.79
C ASP A 138 -5.78 -15.96 20.61
N PRO A 139 -6.87 -16.06 19.83
CA PRO A 139 -7.05 -15.22 18.65
C PRO A 139 -7.05 -13.71 18.95
N ILE A 140 -7.51 -13.30 20.14
CA ILE A 140 -7.62 -11.89 20.52
C ILE A 140 -6.22 -11.32 20.76
N THR A 141 -5.36 -12.04 21.48
CA THR A 141 -3.96 -11.66 21.68
C THR A 141 -3.22 -11.56 20.35
N ASN A 142 -3.43 -12.50 19.43
CA ASN A 142 -2.83 -12.44 18.10
C ASN A 142 -3.26 -11.19 17.31
N ILE A 143 -4.53 -10.81 17.39
CA ILE A 143 -5.06 -9.60 16.75
C ILE A 143 -4.38 -8.35 17.31
N PHE A 144 -4.21 -8.23 18.63
CA PHE A 144 -3.54 -7.07 19.21
C PHE A 144 -2.06 -6.99 18.84
N VAL A 145 -1.34 -8.12 18.77
CA VAL A 145 0.03 -8.15 18.25
C VAL A 145 0.07 -7.65 16.80
N ILE A 146 -0.84 -8.12 15.95
CA ILE A 146 -0.91 -7.70 14.55
C ILE A 146 -1.21 -6.19 14.47
N SER A 147 -2.18 -5.70 15.23
CA SER A 147 -2.53 -4.28 15.30
C SER A 147 -1.35 -3.40 15.71
N ALA A 148 -0.60 -3.81 16.74
CA ALA A 148 0.63 -3.14 17.18
C ALA A 148 1.72 -3.08 16.09
N LEU A 149 1.78 -4.09 15.21
CA LEU A 149 2.74 -4.14 14.10
C LEU A 149 2.32 -3.25 12.91
N LEU A 150 1.02 -2.98 12.73
CA LEU A 150 0.47 -2.32 11.54
C LEU A 150 1.18 -1.00 11.16
N PRO A 151 1.50 -0.08 12.09
CA PRO A 151 2.19 1.16 11.74
C PRO A 151 3.54 0.93 11.06
N LEU A 152 4.34 -0.01 11.58
CA LEU A 152 5.64 -0.30 11.02
C LEU A 152 5.52 -1.00 9.66
N VAL A 153 4.67 -2.02 9.56
CA VAL A 153 4.52 -2.77 8.31
C VAL A 153 3.86 -1.94 7.20
N ILE A 154 2.98 -0.99 7.54
CA ILE A 154 2.42 -0.08 6.54
C ILE A 154 3.47 0.92 6.04
N ALA A 155 4.38 1.38 6.91
CA ALA A 155 5.50 2.20 6.47
C ALA A 155 6.36 1.42 5.47
N ILE A 156 6.71 0.16 5.79
CA ILE A 156 7.48 -0.71 4.90
C ILE A 156 6.73 -0.93 3.58
N ALA A 157 5.43 -1.22 3.63
CA ALA A 157 4.61 -1.37 2.43
C ALA A 157 4.66 -0.10 1.56
N MET A 158 4.49 1.08 2.17
CA MET A 158 4.55 2.34 1.45
C MET A 158 5.96 2.64 0.90
N ILE A 159 7.03 2.27 1.62
CA ILE A 159 8.41 2.37 1.14
C ILE A 159 8.59 1.57 -0.16
N VAL A 160 7.99 0.39 -0.23
CA VAL A 160 8.12 -0.52 -1.37
C VAL A 160 7.23 -0.10 -2.56
N PHE A 161 6.01 0.37 -2.31
CA PHE A 161 5.04 0.71 -3.36
C PHE A 161 5.15 2.13 -3.90
N ALA A 162 5.46 3.12 -3.06
CA ALA A 162 5.57 4.52 -3.47
C ALA A 162 6.54 4.76 -4.64
N PRO A 163 7.71 4.06 -4.72
CA PRO A 163 8.63 4.22 -5.83
C PRO A 163 7.99 3.99 -7.19
N ALA A 164 7.20 2.92 -7.30
CA ALA A 164 6.49 2.57 -8.51
C ALA A 164 5.44 3.65 -8.87
N TYR A 165 4.72 4.16 -7.86
CA TYR A 165 3.74 5.23 -8.08
C TYR A 165 4.40 6.51 -8.60
N PHE A 166 5.53 6.93 -8.02
CA PHE A 166 6.23 8.14 -8.44
C PHE A 166 6.76 8.01 -9.87
N ILE A 167 7.25 6.83 -10.25
CA ILE A 167 7.71 6.55 -11.63
C ILE A 167 6.54 6.54 -12.62
N ILE A 168 5.39 5.97 -12.25
CA ILE A 168 4.16 6.01 -13.06
C ILE A 168 3.71 7.45 -13.28
N ASP A 169 3.66 8.24 -12.19
CA ASP A 169 3.24 9.64 -12.20
C ASP A 169 4.18 10.50 -13.08
N ALA A 170 5.47 10.14 -13.12
CA ALA A 170 6.47 10.77 -13.99
C ALA A 170 6.37 10.35 -15.47
N GLY A 171 5.58 9.33 -15.80
CA GLY A 171 5.37 8.87 -17.17
C GLY A 171 6.60 8.19 -17.78
N LEU A 172 7.48 7.58 -16.98
CA LEU A 172 8.64 6.87 -17.52
C LEU A 172 8.21 5.59 -18.24
N ILE A 173 8.52 5.52 -19.53
CA ILE A 173 8.24 4.39 -20.41
C ILE A 173 9.51 3.85 -21.06
N HIS A 174 9.46 2.59 -21.48
CA HIS A 174 10.49 1.97 -22.30
C HIS A 174 9.90 1.31 -23.54
N THR A 175 10.73 1.13 -24.57
CA THR A 175 10.38 0.41 -25.80
C THR A 175 11.55 -0.41 -26.33
N ASN A 176 11.23 -1.49 -27.04
CA ASN A 176 12.19 -2.48 -27.54
C ASN A 176 12.87 -2.09 -28.86
N LYS A 177 12.48 -0.98 -29.52
CA LYS A 177 12.97 -0.66 -30.87
C LYS A 177 14.08 0.39 -30.86
N GLU A 178 15.31 -0.02 -31.18
CA GLU A 178 16.15 0.78 -32.07
C GLU A 178 15.57 0.66 -33.49
N LYS A 179 15.64 1.74 -34.28
CA LYS A 179 15.04 1.82 -35.63
C LYS A 179 15.74 0.90 -36.65
N ASP A 180 15.79 -0.41 -36.44
CA ASP A 180 16.05 -1.33 -37.55
C ASP A 180 14.75 -1.61 -38.28
N LYS A 181 14.74 -1.22 -39.56
CA LYS A 181 13.57 -1.19 -40.44
C LYS A 181 13.14 -2.59 -40.90
N ASP A 182 13.95 -3.62 -40.65
CA ASP A 182 13.89 -4.87 -41.39
C ASP A 182 13.29 -6.06 -40.61
N VAL A 183 12.89 -5.86 -39.34
CA VAL A 183 12.17 -6.90 -38.58
C VAL A 183 10.82 -6.37 -38.09
N PRO A 184 9.69 -7.01 -38.47
CA PRO A 184 8.36 -6.64 -38.01
C PRO A 184 8.13 -7.20 -36.59
N ILE A 185 8.91 -6.72 -35.61
CA ILE A 185 8.63 -6.95 -34.20
C ILE A 185 7.61 -5.89 -33.75
N PRO A 186 6.48 -6.27 -33.12
CA PRO A 186 5.51 -5.31 -32.59
C PRO A 186 6.20 -4.38 -31.57
N THR A 187 5.96 -3.08 -31.72
CA THR A 187 6.54 -2.08 -30.82
C THR A 187 5.74 -2.04 -29.53
N GLU A 188 6.30 -2.63 -28.47
CA GLU A 188 5.71 -2.53 -27.14
C GLU A 188 6.19 -1.25 -26.47
N VAL A 189 5.24 -0.46 -25.96
CA VAL A 189 5.50 0.71 -25.11
C VAL A 189 4.98 0.36 -23.72
N VAL A 190 5.89 0.25 -22.76
CA VAL A 190 5.58 -0.25 -21.42
C VAL A 190 6.01 0.79 -20.38
N SER A 191 5.14 1.06 -19.41
CA SER A 191 5.45 1.91 -18.26
C SER A 191 6.34 1.17 -17.28
N VAL A 192 7.53 1.73 -17.01
CA VAL A 192 8.52 1.15 -16.07
C VAL A 192 7.90 1.00 -14.69
N GLY A 193 7.23 2.05 -14.20
CA GLY A 193 6.61 2.01 -12.89
C GLY A 193 5.42 1.05 -12.84
N ALA A 194 4.68 0.86 -13.94
CA ALA A 194 3.59 -0.11 -14.00
C ALA A 194 4.11 -1.55 -13.95
N LEU A 195 5.26 -1.83 -14.56
CA LEU A 195 5.94 -3.13 -14.48
C LEU A 195 6.28 -3.47 -13.03
N TYR A 196 6.96 -2.57 -12.31
CA TYR A 196 7.24 -2.76 -10.88
C TYR A 196 5.97 -2.94 -10.05
N LEU A 197 4.97 -2.09 -10.30
CA LEU A 197 3.70 -2.17 -9.59
C LEU A 197 2.98 -3.51 -9.82
N ASN A 198 3.02 -4.06 -11.03
CA ASN A 198 2.39 -5.35 -11.34
C ASN A 198 3.08 -6.50 -10.59
N PHE A 199 4.41 -6.50 -10.48
CA PHE A 199 5.13 -7.48 -9.65
C PHE A 199 4.73 -7.39 -8.18
N LEU A 200 4.69 -6.17 -7.63
CA LEU A 200 4.29 -5.94 -6.24
C LEU A 200 2.84 -6.35 -5.97
N LYS A 201 1.92 -6.05 -6.91
CA LYS A 201 0.52 -6.47 -6.84
C LYS A 201 0.38 -7.99 -6.88
N GLY A 202 1.16 -8.67 -7.72
CA GLY A 202 1.17 -10.14 -7.80
C GLY A 202 1.55 -10.78 -6.46
N TYR A 203 2.63 -10.29 -5.84
CA TYR A 203 3.05 -10.76 -4.51
C TYR A 203 1.99 -10.46 -3.44
N ALA A 204 1.52 -9.22 -3.36
CA ALA A 204 0.54 -8.81 -2.35
C ALA A 204 -0.80 -9.58 -2.49
N GLY A 205 -1.23 -9.86 -3.72
CA GLY A 205 -2.48 -10.59 -3.98
C GLY A 205 -2.40 -12.07 -3.58
N ILE A 206 -1.41 -12.80 -4.09
CA ILE A 206 -1.30 -14.25 -3.84
C ILE A 206 -1.04 -14.53 -2.36
N ALA A 207 -0.12 -13.79 -1.74
CA ALA A 207 0.25 -14.03 -0.36
C ALA A 207 -0.89 -13.68 0.62
N VAL A 208 -1.72 -12.66 0.33
CA VAL A 208 -2.89 -12.37 1.17
C VAL A 208 -3.93 -13.49 1.09
N ILE A 209 -4.21 -14.03 -0.10
CA ILE A 209 -5.21 -15.11 -0.23
C ILE A 209 -4.82 -16.31 0.63
N ILE A 210 -3.53 -16.69 0.62
CA ILE A 210 -3.01 -17.80 1.42
C ILE A 210 -3.17 -17.52 2.92
N ASN A 211 -2.74 -16.34 3.40
CA ASN A 211 -2.85 -16.00 4.82
C ASN A 211 -4.31 -15.85 5.28
N PHE A 212 -5.17 -15.33 4.41
CA PHE A 212 -6.59 -15.18 4.70
C PHE A 212 -7.27 -16.53 4.84
N TYR A 213 -6.88 -17.52 4.02
CA TYR A 213 -7.33 -18.90 4.19
C TYR A 213 -6.91 -19.48 5.55
N THR A 214 -5.65 -19.32 5.93
CA THR A 214 -5.15 -19.77 7.25
C THR A 214 -5.89 -19.10 8.39
N LEU A 215 -6.13 -17.78 8.28
CA LEU A 215 -6.86 -17.01 9.27
C LEU A 215 -8.31 -17.48 9.43
N ILE A 216 -9.03 -17.70 8.32
CA ILE A 216 -10.41 -18.20 8.36
C ILE A 216 -10.45 -19.56 9.06
N PHE A 217 -9.46 -20.41 8.79
CA PHE A 217 -9.37 -21.72 9.44
C PHE A 217 -9.16 -21.58 10.96
N GLU A 218 -8.18 -20.78 11.39
CA GLU A 218 -7.90 -20.49 12.82
C GLU A 218 -9.15 -19.90 13.53
N ILE A 219 -9.86 -18.99 12.86
CA ILE A 219 -11.11 -18.41 13.38
C ILE A 219 -12.22 -19.46 13.49
N SER A 220 -12.37 -20.34 12.49
CA SER A 220 -13.40 -21.37 12.48
C SER A 220 -13.22 -22.39 13.61
N GLU A 221 -11.99 -22.77 13.90
CA GLU A 221 -11.66 -23.62 15.05
C GLU A 221 -12.00 -22.93 16.37
N SER A 222 -11.72 -21.62 16.48
CA SER A 222 -12.09 -20.85 17.67
C SER A 222 -13.60 -20.58 17.81
N LEU A 223 -14.37 -20.57 16.71
CA LEU A 223 -15.82 -20.44 16.78
C LEU A 223 -16.47 -21.74 17.29
N ALA A 224 -15.90 -22.88 16.91
CA ALA A 224 -16.34 -24.19 17.41
C ALA A 224 -16.18 -24.33 18.93
N SER A 225 -15.28 -23.55 19.56
CA SER A 225 -15.08 -23.53 21.01
C SER A 225 -16.02 -22.56 21.78
N GLY A 226 -16.92 -21.84 21.11
CA GLY A 226 -18.11 -21.24 21.74
C GLY A 226 -17.99 -19.82 22.30
N GLY A 227 -16.99 -19.03 21.91
CA GLY A 227 -16.85 -17.64 22.37
C GLY A 227 -17.70 -16.62 21.59
N THR A 228 -18.57 -15.85 22.25
CA THR A 228 -19.38 -14.80 21.61
C THR A 228 -18.54 -13.66 21.02
N MET A 229 -17.42 -13.32 21.68
CA MET A 229 -16.43 -12.37 21.16
C MET A 229 -15.84 -12.85 19.83
N THR A 230 -15.66 -14.17 19.68
CA THR A 230 -15.14 -14.79 18.47
C THR A 230 -15.99 -14.48 17.25
N ILE A 231 -17.32 -14.35 17.35
CA ILE A 231 -18.22 -14.07 16.21
C ILE A 231 -17.98 -12.66 15.64
N ILE A 232 -17.86 -11.64 16.49
CA ILE A 232 -17.61 -10.26 16.05
C ILE A 232 -16.25 -10.17 15.35
N PHE A 233 -15.22 -10.78 15.95
CA PHE A 233 -13.88 -10.84 15.36
C PHE A 233 -13.85 -11.65 14.05
N SER A 234 -14.67 -12.69 13.93
CA SER A 234 -14.77 -13.52 12.72
C SER A 234 -15.25 -12.73 11.50
N ILE A 235 -16.05 -11.70 11.71
CA ILE A 235 -16.60 -10.84 10.64
C ILE A 235 -15.70 -9.62 10.43
N ALA A 236 -15.26 -8.97 11.51
CA ALA A 236 -14.48 -7.74 11.44
C ALA A 236 -13.09 -7.95 10.85
N TRP A 237 -12.43 -9.06 11.20
CA TRP A 237 -11.04 -9.27 10.88
C TRP A 237 -10.76 -9.54 9.39
N PRO A 238 -11.61 -10.31 8.68
CA PRO A 238 -11.58 -10.37 7.21
C PRO A 238 -11.64 -9.00 6.50
N ILE A 239 -12.30 -8.02 7.11
CA ILE A 239 -12.49 -6.68 6.53
C ILE A 239 -11.31 -5.76 6.88
N MET A 240 -10.43 -6.14 7.80
CA MET A 240 -9.33 -5.30 8.30
C MET A 240 -8.39 -4.76 7.21
N PRO A 241 -7.99 -5.52 6.18
CA PRO A 241 -7.16 -4.97 5.10
C PRO A 241 -7.84 -3.82 4.34
N LEU A 242 -9.17 -3.86 4.21
CA LEU A 242 -9.95 -2.76 3.64
C LEU A 242 -10.00 -1.56 4.60
N LEU A 243 -10.18 -1.80 5.90
CA LEU A 243 -10.12 -0.73 6.92
C LEU A 243 -8.77 -0.02 6.88
N ILE A 244 -7.66 -0.75 6.83
CA ILE A 244 -6.31 -0.18 6.69
C ILE A 244 -6.19 0.64 5.40
N ALA A 245 -6.74 0.15 4.28
CA ALA A 245 -6.75 0.88 3.01
C ALA A 245 -7.49 2.22 3.12
N PHE A 246 -8.59 2.27 3.86
CA PHE A 246 -9.28 3.52 4.16
C PHE A 246 -8.50 4.39 5.15
N ILE A 247 -7.80 3.82 6.13
CA ILE A 247 -6.98 4.59 7.06
C ILE A 247 -5.88 5.33 6.30
N ILE A 248 -5.18 4.68 5.35
CA ILE A 248 -4.10 5.33 4.59
C ILE A 248 -4.59 6.27 3.47
N LEU A 249 -5.90 6.42 3.29
CA LEU A 249 -6.50 7.27 2.27
C LEU A 249 -5.93 8.72 2.26
N PRO A 250 -5.77 9.41 3.41
CA PRO A 250 -5.20 10.76 3.42
C PRO A 250 -3.79 10.83 2.83
N VAL A 251 -3.01 9.75 2.91
CA VAL A 251 -1.65 9.68 2.35
C VAL A 251 -1.68 9.73 0.83
N ILE A 252 -2.63 9.03 0.20
CA ILE A 252 -2.78 9.07 -1.26
C ILE A 252 -3.30 10.43 -1.73
N ILE A 253 -4.13 11.09 -0.92
CA ILE A 253 -4.51 12.49 -1.17
C ILE A 253 -3.27 13.39 -1.09
N ALA A 254 -2.39 13.20 -0.09
CA ALA A 254 -1.14 13.94 0.01
C ALA A 254 -0.20 13.69 -1.18
N PHE A 255 -0.14 12.46 -1.70
CA PHE A 255 0.58 12.17 -2.94
C PHE A 255 0.01 12.95 -4.13
N ASP A 256 -1.31 13.03 -4.27
CA ASP A 256 -1.91 13.80 -5.35
C ASP A 256 -1.64 15.30 -5.23
N VAL A 257 -1.76 15.86 -4.02
CA VAL A 257 -1.45 17.28 -3.76
C VAL A 257 0.00 17.61 -4.10
N THR A 258 0.91 16.66 -3.88
CA THR A 258 2.35 16.81 -4.19
C THR A 258 2.73 16.32 -5.58
N PHE A 259 1.77 15.98 -6.44
CA PHE A 259 2.00 15.36 -7.75
C PHE A 259 3.04 16.10 -8.60
N ASP A 260 2.89 17.41 -8.77
CA ASP A 260 3.78 18.20 -9.63
C ASP A 260 5.23 18.21 -9.12
N SER A 261 5.41 18.37 -7.80
CA SER A 261 6.74 18.38 -7.18
C SER A 261 7.43 17.01 -7.33
N ARG A 262 6.68 15.93 -7.10
CA ARG A 262 7.18 14.55 -7.26
C ARG A 262 7.52 14.23 -8.71
N LYS A 263 6.63 14.58 -9.65
CA LYS A 263 6.84 14.42 -11.10
C LYS A 263 8.11 15.15 -11.54
N GLN A 264 8.27 16.42 -11.17
CA GLN A 264 9.46 17.20 -11.52
C GLN A 264 10.75 16.62 -10.95
N TYR A 265 10.72 16.13 -9.70
CA TYR A 265 11.87 15.47 -9.08
C TYR A 265 12.34 14.26 -9.90
N ILE A 266 11.42 13.36 -10.25
CA ILE A 266 11.74 12.17 -11.05
C ILE A 266 12.19 12.54 -12.46
N LEU A 267 11.52 13.48 -13.12
CA LEU A 267 11.92 13.94 -14.46
C LEU A 267 13.33 14.55 -14.45
N LYS A 268 13.68 15.33 -13.42
CA LYS A 268 15.04 15.86 -13.24
C LYS A 268 16.06 14.73 -13.11
N PHE A 269 15.71 13.65 -12.39
CA PHE A 269 16.56 12.48 -12.29
C PHE A 269 16.68 11.73 -13.63
N CYS A 270 15.59 11.51 -14.34
CA CYS A 270 15.59 10.89 -15.68
C CYS A 270 16.49 11.65 -16.68
N ARG A 271 16.43 12.99 -16.68
CA ARG A 271 17.29 13.84 -17.51
C ARG A 271 18.78 13.64 -17.18
N LYS A 272 19.13 13.54 -15.89
CA LYS A 272 20.51 13.22 -15.46
C LYS A 272 20.98 11.86 -15.96
N MET A 273 20.05 10.92 -16.17
CA MET A 273 20.32 9.59 -16.72
C MET A 273 20.33 9.56 -18.27
N GLY A 274 20.19 10.72 -18.94
CA GLY A 274 20.20 10.82 -20.40
C GLY A 274 18.84 10.63 -21.08
N ILE A 275 17.75 10.51 -20.31
CA ILE A 275 16.39 10.38 -20.85
C ILE A 275 15.85 11.78 -21.17
N ASN A 276 16.07 12.22 -22.41
CA ASN A 276 15.66 13.56 -22.88
C ASN A 276 14.51 13.53 -23.89
N LYS A 277 14.11 12.34 -24.36
CA LYS A 277 13.04 12.20 -25.35
C LYS A 277 11.68 12.17 -24.65
N THR A 278 10.81 13.11 -25.04
CA THR A 278 9.38 13.06 -24.70
C THR A 278 8.66 12.36 -25.85
N LEU A 279 7.88 11.32 -25.55
CA LEU A 279 7.00 10.68 -26.52
C LEU A 279 5.56 11.14 -26.26
N THR A 280 4.91 11.66 -27.29
CA THR A 280 3.47 11.94 -27.28
C THR A 280 2.78 10.80 -28.03
N ILE A 281 2.14 9.89 -27.30
CA ILE A 281 1.36 8.81 -27.93
C ILE A 281 0.04 9.42 -28.39
N GLN A 282 -0.07 9.78 -29.68
CA GLN A 282 -1.36 10.12 -30.28
C GLN A 282 -2.10 8.81 -30.55
N ILE A 283 -3.12 8.52 -29.74
CA ILE A 283 -4.06 7.43 -30.03
C ILE A 283 -4.98 7.95 -31.13
N GLU A 284 -4.68 7.64 -32.39
CA GLU A 284 -5.66 7.75 -33.47
C GLU A 284 -6.75 6.71 -33.20
N THR A 285 -7.82 7.13 -32.52
CA THR A 285 -9.07 6.38 -32.54
C THR A 285 -9.63 6.47 -33.95
N ASN A 286 -9.29 5.48 -34.79
CA ASN A 286 -10.04 5.17 -36.00
C ASN A 286 -11.46 4.78 -35.57
N LYS A 287 -12.35 5.78 -35.52
CA LYS A 287 -13.78 5.53 -35.67
C LYS A 287 -13.97 5.22 -37.15
N GLU A 288 -13.89 3.93 -37.48
CA GLU A 288 -14.45 3.47 -38.75
C GLU A 288 -15.94 3.84 -38.76
N GLU A 289 -16.26 4.79 -39.64
CA GLU A 289 -17.60 5.13 -40.06
C GLU A 289 -18.28 3.86 -40.57
N LYS A 290 -19.31 3.40 -39.85
CA LYS A 290 -20.32 2.53 -40.44
C LYS A 290 -21.23 3.41 -41.29
N THR A 291 -20.95 3.45 -42.58
CA THR A 291 -21.92 3.75 -43.64
C THR A 291 -22.97 2.64 -43.74
#